data_AF-A0A1I7GXR7-F1
#
_entry.id   AF-A0A1I7GXR7-F1
#
_cell.length_a   1.000
_cell.length_b   1.000
_cell.length_c   1.000
_cell.angle_alpha   90.00
_cell.angle_beta   90.00
_cell.angle_gamma   90.00
#
_symmetry.space_group_name_H-M   'P 1'
#
loop_
_entity.id
_entity.type
_entity.pdbx_description
1 polymer ?
#
loop_
_entity_poly.entity_id
_entity_poly.type
_entity_poly.pdbx_seq_one_letter_code
_entity_poly.pdbx_strand_id
1 'polypeptide(L)'
;MEEKKLGLPSVIATGVGLIVATSCLLSLGQGASALGTPFIISMVIACILNILTALSISELNALMPNLTGGLAQYTLACLGPFVTLIAMVGGYLACNTMISSAECAMFGNTLKSVLPQVNIPSSTYCIVLLIVLILINLRGVDMFAKIQDFVAYGLIASLFIMAVLGCIKIGT
;
A
#
# COMPACT_ATOMS: atom_id res chain seq x y z
N MET A 1 6.21 -6.92 -29.24
CA MET A 1 4.97 -6.60 -28.51
C MET A 1 5.32 -5.43 -27.62
N GLU A 2 4.85 -4.23 -27.97
CA GLU A 2 5.09 -3.01 -27.19
C GLU A 2 4.54 -3.22 -25.77
N GLU A 3 5.43 -3.37 -24.80
CA GLU A 3 5.06 -3.37 -23.38
C GLU A 3 4.31 -2.07 -23.12
N LYS A 4 3.05 -2.21 -22.71
CA LYS A 4 2.14 -1.11 -22.46
C LYS A 4 2.64 -0.36 -21.23
N LYS A 5 3.56 0.57 -21.45
CA LYS A 5 4.18 1.37 -20.39
C LYS A 5 3.07 2.12 -19.66
N LEU A 6 2.89 1.83 -18.38
CA LEU A 6 2.08 2.66 -17.49
C LEU A 6 2.59 4.09 -17.60
N GLY A 7 1.71 5.02 -17.95
CA GLY A 7 2.08 6.43 -18.02
C GLY A 7 2.54 6.91 -16.64
N LEU A 8 3.52 7.83 -16.61
CA LEU A 8 3.98 8.52 -15.39
C LEU A 8 2.84 8.89 -14.41
N PRO A 9 1.71 9.49 -14.85
CA PRO A 9 0.63 9.82 -13.92
C PRO A 9 -0.07 8.59 -13.32
N SER A 10 -0.21 7.49 -14.07
CA SER A 10 -0.79 6.25 -13.56
C SER A 10 0.17 5.59 -12.57
N VAL A 11 1.48 5.53 -12.86
CA VAL A 11 2.47 4.99 -11.90
C VAL A 11 2.48 5.78 -10.59
N ILE A 12 2.42 7.12 -10.66
CA ILE A 12 2.37 7.97 -9.47
C ILE A 12 1.05 7.76 -8.71
N ALA A 13 -0.09 7.72 -9.42
CA ALA A 13 -1.39 7.49 -8.80
C ALA A 13 -1.49 6.11 -8.13
N THR A 14 -1.03 5.05 -8.80
CA THR A 14 -0.98 3.71 -8.24
C THR A 14 -0.06 3.64 -7.02
N GLY A 15 1.14 4.24 -7.10
CA GLY A 15 2.11 4.23 -6.01
C GLY A 15 1.63 5.01 -4.77
N VAL A 16 1.11 6.22 -4.97
CA VAL A 16 0.52 7.01 -3.88
C VAL A 16 -0.72 6.30 -3.33
N GLY A 17 -1.60 5.79 -4.19
CA GLY A 17 -2.79 5.05 -3.77
C GLY A 17 -2.48 3.84 -2.90
N LEU A 18 -1.45 3.06 -3.26
CA LEU A 18 -1.01 1.91 -2.48
C LEU A 18 -0.48 2.34 -1.10
N ILE A 19 0.42 3.33 -1.05
CA ILE A 19 1.01 3.79 0.20
C ILE A 19 -0.05 4.37 1.13
N VAL A 20 -0.96 5.19 0.59
CA VAL A 20 -2.01 5.86 1.36
C VAL A 20 -3.04 4.83 1.85
N ALA A 21 -3.43 3.85 1.04
CA ALA A 21 -4.37 2.80 1.46
C ALA A 21 -3.84 1.99 2.65
N THR A 22 -2.60 1.50 2.56
CA THR A 22 -2.00 0.67 3.61
C THR A 22 -1.59 1.47 4.84
N SER A 23 -1.02 2.67 4.66
CA SER A 23 -0.41 3.39 5.78
C SER A 23 -1.42 4.28 6.53
N CYS A 24 -2.33 4.96 5.82
CA CYS A 24 -3.21 5.92 6.48
C CYS A 24 -4.33 5.24 7.27
N LEU A 25 -4.92 4.14 6.80
CA LEU A 25 -6.01 3.52 7.56
C LEU A 25 -5.52 2.85 8.84
N LEU A 26 -4.41 2.12 8.76
CA LEU A 26 -3.79 1.42 9.90
C LEU A 26 -3.18 2.39 10.90
N SER A 27 -2.28 3.25 10.43
CA SER A 27 -1.50 4.12 11.32
C SER A 27 -2.38 5.20 11.94
N LEU A 28 -3.32 5.79 11.18
CA LEU A 28 -4.23 6.78 11.73
C LEU A 28 -5.28 6.12 12.64
N GLY A 29 -5.84 4.97 12.25
CA GLY A 29 -6.88 4.29 13.03
C GLY A 29 -6.37 3.69 14.35
N GLN A 30 -5.24 2.99 14.34
CA GLN A 30 -4.69 2.37 15.56
C GLN A 30 -3.68 3.28 16.27
N GLY A 31 -2.84 3.98 15.51
CA GLY A 31 -1.79 4.85 16.07
C GLY A 31 -2.36 6.11 16.71
N ALA A 32 -3.38 6.76 16.13
CA ALA A 32 -4.02 7.90 16.78
C ALA A 32 -4.85 7.47 18.00
N SER A 33 -5.50 6.30 17.96
CA SER A 33 -6.25 5.77 19.12
C SER A 33 -5.35 5.36 20.29
N ALA A 34 -4.13 4.86 20.02
CA ALA A 34 -3.21 4.43 21.08
C ALA A 34 -2.35 5.57 21.63
N LEU A 35 -1.91 6.51 20.79
CA LEU A 35 -0.93 7.54 21.16
C LEU A 35 -1.53 8.96 21.26
N GLY A 36 -2.67 9.24 20.65
CA GLY A 36 -3.29 10.58 20.69
C GLY A 36 -2.47 11.65 19.97
N THR A 37 -2.41 12.87 20.52
CA THR A 37 -1.69 14.03 19.93
C THR A 37 -0.19 13.84 19.68
N PRO A 38 0.62 13.10 20.49
CA PRO A 38 2.03 12.85 20.16
C PRO A 38 2.26 11.95 18.93
N PHE A 39 1.22 11.34 18.37
CA PHE A 39 1.30 10.61 17.10
C PHE A 39 1.86 11.46 15.94
N ILE A 40 1.62 12.78 15.96
CA ILE A 40 2.10 13.72 14.94
C ILE A 40 3.64 13.71 14.84
N ILE A 41 4.33 13.65 15.99
CA ILE A 41 5.80 13.65 16.03
C ILE A 41 6.35 12.38 15.38
N SER A 42 5.74 11.23 15.67
CA SER A 42 6.13 9.94 15.08
C SER A 42 5.92 9.91 13.56
N MET A 43 4.84 10.53 13.08
CA MET A 43 4.56 10.66 11.65
C MET A 43 5.56 11.55 10.91
N VAL A 44 6.00 12.65 11.53
CA VAL A 44 7.02 13.53 10.94
C VAL A 44 8.36 12.80 10.80
N ILE A 45 8.78 12.05 11.83
CA ILE A 45 10.02 11.25 11.78
C ILE A 45 9.91 10.17 10.69
N ALA A 46 8.79 9.46 10.62
CA ALA A 46 8.54 8.46 9.57
C ALA A 46 8.59 9.08 8.17
N CYS A 47 8.06 10.29 7.98
CA CYS A 47 8.10 11.01 6.71
C CYS A 47 9.53 11.33 6.27
N ILE A 48 10.36 11.84 7.19
CA ILE A 48 11.77 12.16 6.89
C ILE A 48 12.54 10.91 6.47
N LEU A 49 12.36 9.80 7.19
CA LEU A 49 13.01 8.52 6.85
C LEU A 49 12.56 7.99 5.47
N ASN A 50 11.27 8.16 5.13
CA ASN A 50 10.75 7.78 3.81
C ASN A 50 11.33 8.65 2.68
N ILE A 51 11.49 9.96 2.90
CA ILE A 51 12.10 10.87 1.91
C ILE A 51 13.57 10.52 1.67
N LEU A 52 14.34 10.28 2.73
CA LEU A 52 15.75 9.86 2.59
C LEU A 52 15.86 8.54 1.81
N THR A 53 14.99 7.58 2.12
CA THR A 53 14.95 6.30 1.39
C THR A 53 14.57 6.50 -0.08
N ALA A 54 13.59 7.35 -0.37
CA ALA A 54 13.18 7.67 -1.73
C ALA A 54 14.30 8.34 -2.54
N LEU A 55 15.07 9.24 -1.93
CA LEU A 55 16.24 9.87 -2.55
C LEU A 55 17.32 8.82 -2.89
N SER A 56 17.66 7.93 -1.96
CA SER A 56 18.63 6.87 -2.22
C SER A 56 18.20 5.91 -3.35
N ILE A 57 16.92 5.54 -3.39
CA ILE A 57 16.38 4.70 -4.49
C ILE A 57 16.40 5.47 -5.81
N SER A 58 16.15 6.78 -5.78
CA SER A 58 16.18 7.63 -6.98
C SER A 58 17.58 7.75 -7.57
N GLU A 59 18.61 7.94 -6.75
CA GLU A 59 20.01 7.95 -7.19
C GLU A 59 20.43 6.59 -7.78
N LEU A 60 19.97 5.50 -7.16
CA LEU A 60 20.26 4.15 -7.61
C LEU A 60 19.58 3.82 -8.94
N ASN A 61 18.33 4.28 -9.13
CA ASN A 61 17.61 4.16 -10.39
C ASN A 61 18.25 5.01 -11.51
N ALA A 62 18.84 6.16 -11.19
CA ALA A 62 19.59 6.97 -12.15
C ALA A 62 20.90 6.29 -12.60
N LEU A 63 21.56 5.53 -11.71
CA LEU A 63 22.77 4.76 -12.02
C LEU A 63 22.50 3.49 -12.85
N MET A 64 21.31 2.88 -12.71
CA MET A 64 20.93 1.65 -13.44
C MET A 64 19.54 1.78 -14.10
N PRO A 65 19.42 2.53 -15.21
CA PRO A 65 18.14 2.92 -15.78
C PRO A 65 17.39 1.83 -16.58
N ASN A 66 17.95 0.64 -16.79
CA ASN A 66 17.37 -0.41 -17.65
C ASN A 66 17.18 -1.78 -16.97
N LEU A 67 17.17 -1.85 -15.63
CA LEU A 67 16.89 -3.11 -14.92
C LEU A 67 15.39 -3.25 -14.60
N THR A 68 14.69 -4.07 -15.40
CA THR A 68 13.24 -4.38 -15.32
C THR A 68 12.80 -5.06 -14.01
N GLY A 69 13.72 -5.46 -13.14
CA GLY A 69 13.48 -6.24 -11.91
C GLY A 69 13.44 -5.44 -10.60
N GLY A 70 13.50 -4.11 -10.66
CA GLY A 70 13.28 -3.23 -9.50
C GLY A 70 14.26 -3.44 -8.34
N LEU A 71 13.75 -3.38 -7.10
CA LEU A 71 14.56 -3.38 -5.86
C LEU A 71 15.54 -4.56 -5.75
N ALA A 72 15.12 -5.77 -6.17
CA ALA A 72 15.96 -6.96 -6.07
C ALA A 72 17.21 -6.88 -6.94
N GLN A 73 17.11 -6.25 -8.10
CA GLN A 73 18.20 -6.09 -9.03
C GLN A 73 19.19 -5.01 -8.59
N TYR A 74 18.70 -3.93 -7.95
CA TYR A 74 19.55 -2.93 -7.33
C TYR A 74 20.39 -3.51 -6.17
N THR A 75 19.78 -4.35 -5.33
CA THR A 75 20.51 -5.03 -4.25
C THR A 75 21.50 -6.05 -4.79
N LEU A 76 21.15 -6.77 -5.88
CA LEU A 76 22.05 -7.74 -6.53
C LEU A 76 23.33 -7.09 -7.03
N ALA A 77 23.19 -5.93 -7.68
CA ALA A 77 24.32 -5.21 -8.24
C ALA A 77 25.22 -4.57 -7.17
N CYS A 78 24.68 -4.20 -6.00
CA CYS A 78 25.44 -3.54 -4.94
C CYS A 78 26.04 -4.49 -3.88
N LEU A 79 25.34 -5.56 -3.50
CA LEU A 79 25.67 -6.39 -2.31
C LEU A 79 25.93 -7.86 -2.65
N GLY A 80 25.81 -8.25 -3.92
CA GLY A 80 26.01 -9.61 -4.39
C GLY A 80 24.83 -10.54 -4.10
N PRO A 81 24.88 -11.79 -4.62
CA PRO A 81 23.72 -12.69 -4.67
C PRO A 81 23.22 -13.15 -3.30
N PHE A 82 24.10 -13.36 -2.32
CA PHE A 82 23.70 -13.89 -1.01
C PHE A 82 22.95 -12.86 -0.15
N VAL A 83 23.49 -11.64 -0.03
CA VAL A 83 22.86 -10.57 0.75
C VAL A 83 21.55 -10.12 0.11
N THR A 84 21.48 -10.11 -1.21
CA THR A 84 20.26 -9.83 -1.96
C THR A 84 19.16 -10.82 -1.68
N LEU A 85 19.49 -12.11 -1.62
CA LEU A 85 18.52 -13.15 -1.34
C LEU A 85 17.95 -13.01 0.07
N ILE A 86 18.80 -12.71 1.06
CA ILE A 86 18.36 -12.44 2.43
C ILE A 86 17.47 -11.19 2.50
N ALA A 87 17.87 -10.09 1.88
CA ALA A 87 17.14 -8.83 1.92
C ALA A 87 15.79 -8.91 1.18
N MET A 88 15.74 -9.55 0.00
CA MET A 88 14.52 -9.63 -0.80
C MET A 88 13.56 -10.72 -0.33
N VAL A 89 14.06 -11.90 0.00
CA VAL A 89 13.20 -13.00 0.46
C VAL A 89 12.84 -12.82 1.93
N GLY A 90 13.84 -12.58 2.78
CA GLY A 90 13.65 -12.46 4.23
C GLY A 90 13.09 -11.10 4.64
N GLY A 91 13.60 -10.01 4.07
CA GLY A 91 13.14 -8.67 4.41
C GLY A 91 11.89 -8.25 3.65
N TYR A 92 11.96 -8.21 2.31
CA TYR A 92 10.90 -7.62 1.51
C TYR A 92 9.68 -8.54 1.34
N LEU A 93 9.86 -9.78 0.87
CA LEU A 93 8.75 -10.69 0.58
C LEU A 93 8.00 -11.11 1.84
N ALA A 94 8.73 -11.47 2.90
CA ALA A 94 8.11 -11.86 4.18
C ALA A 94 7.31 -10.71 4.79
N CYS A 95 7.89 -9.50 4.88
CA CYS A 95 7.17 -8.34 5.42
C CYS A 95 5.94 -7.98 4.57
N ASN A 96 6.04 -7.97 3.23
CA ASN A 96 4.90 -7.68 2.38
C ASN A 96 3.77 -8.73 2.53
N THR A 97 4.12 -10.01 2.73
CA THR A 97 3.12 -11.07 2.96
C THR A 97 2.38 -10.86 4.29
N MET A 98 3.11 -10.44 5.34
CA MET A 98 2.51 -10.14 6.65
C MET A 98 1.60 -8.90 6.58
N ILE A 99 2.05 -7.84 5.89
CA ILE A 99 1.25 -6.62 5.69
C ILE A 99 -0.01 -6.93 4.89
N SER A 100 0.10 -7.69 3.80
CA SER A 100 -1.06 -8.08 2.98
C SER A 100 -2.09 -8.89 3.78
N SER A 101 -1.64 -9.74 4.70
CA SER A 101 -2.53 -10.49 5.60
C SER A 101 -3.26 -9.57 6.59
N ALA A 102 -2.56 -8.57 7.14
CA ALA A 102 -3.15 -7.58 8.04
C ALA A 102 -4.20 -6.71 7.34
N GLU A 103 -3.91 -6.23 6.12
CA GLU A 103 -4.83 -5.44 5.28
C GLU A 103 -6.13 -6.22 4.99
N CYS A 104 -6.02 -7.51 4.67
CA CYS A 104 -7.19 -8.37 4.42
C CYS A 104 -8.06 -8.53 5.68
N ALA A 105 -7.43 -8.75 6.85
CA ALA A 105 -8.14 -8.86 8.12
C ALA A 105 -8.88 -7.57 8.50
N MET A 106 -8.29 -6.40 8.24
CA MET A 106 -8.96 -5.12 8.45
C MET A 106 -10.18 -4.95 7.56
N PHE A 107 -10.07 -5.27 6.27
CA PHE A 107 -11.20 -5.17 5.36
C PHE A 107 -12.39 -6.00 5.87
N GLY A 108 -12.14 -7.25 6.30
CA GLY A 108 -13.16 -8.10 6.89
C GLY A 108 -13.77 -7.54 8.18
N ASN A 109 -12.96 -6.93 9.04
CA ASN A 109 -13.44 -6.30 10.28
C ASN A 109 -14.27 -5.03 10.02
N THR A 110 -13.84 -4.17 9.09
CA THR A 110 -14.57 -2.96 8.72
C THR A 110 -15.91 -3.30 8.05
N LEU A 111 -15.92 -4.28 7.15
CA LEU A 111 -17.15 -4.70 6.45
C LEU A 111 -18.19 -5.29 7.41
N LYS A 112 -17.74 -6.05 8.42
CA LYS A 112 -18.59 -6.54 9.51
C LYS A 112 -19.22 -5.40 10.31
N SER A 113 -18.47 -4.33 10.58
CA SER A 113 -18.97 -3.17 11.33
C SER A 113 -19.97 -2.32 10.53
N VAL A 114 -19.84 -2.26 9.19
CA VAL A 114 -20.73 -1.47 8.31
C VAL A 114 -22.00 -2.25 7.95
N LEU A 115 -21.96 -3.58 7.89
CA LEU A 115 -23.11 -4.45 7.56
C LEU A 115 -23.51 -5.35 8.75
N PRO A 116 -24.05 -4.80 9.85
CA PRO A 116 -24.42 -5.58 11.04
C PRO A 116 -25.59 -6.55 10.81
N GLN A 117 -26.34 -6.43 9.71
CA GLN A 117 -27.50 -7.30 9.42
C GLN A 117 -27.13 -8.70 8.89
N VAL A 118 -25.88 -8.91 8.45
CA VAL A 118 -25.44 -10.18 7.87
C VAL A 118 -24.41 -10.82 8.81
N ASN A 119 -24.87 -11.74 9.66
CA ASN A 119 -24.08 -12.43 10.69
C ASN A 119 -23.11 -13.47 10.09
N ILE A 120 -22.28 -13.04 9.13
CA ILE A 120 -21.24 -13.85 8.50
C ILE A 120 -19.91 -13.54 9.23
N PRO A 121 -19.12 -14.55 9.61
CA PRO A 121 -17.82 -14.35 10.26
C PRO A 121 -16.86 -13.56 9.36
N SER A 122 -16.06 -12.67 9.97
CA SER A 122 -15.11 -11.78 9.26
C SER A 122 -14.15 -12.55 8.36
N SER A 123 -13.76 -13.77 8.76
CA SER A 123 -12.92 -14.66 7.96
C SER A 123 -13.52 -15.01 6.59
N THR A 124 -14.84 -15.16 6.49
CA THR A 124 -15.50 -15.48 5.21
C THR A 124 -15.42 -14.32 4.23
N TYR A 125 -15.59 -13.08 4.70
CA TYR A 125 -15.43 -11.89 3.85
C TYR A 125 -13.98 -11.75 3.34
N CYS A 126 -12.99 -12.01 4.19
CA CYS A 126 -11.58 -12.02 3.80
C CYS A 126 -11.30 -13.07 2.72
N ILE A 127 -11.79 -14.30 2.89
CA ILE A 127 -11.60 -15.40 1.93
C ILE A 127 -12.25 -15.07 0.58
N VAL A 128 -13.46 -14.52 0.59
CA VAL A 128 -14.16 -14.10 -0.62
C VAL A 128 -13.37 -13.01 -1.36
N LEU A 129 -12.90 -11.98 -0.65
CA LEU A 129 -12.06 -10.93 -1.23
C LEU A 129 -10.79 -11.51 -1.85
N LEU A 130 -10.12 -12.44 -1.14
CA LEU A 130 -8.90 -13.09 -1.61
C LEU A 130 -9.14 -13.88 -2.91
N ILE A 131 -10.23 -14.65 -2.98
CA ILE A 131 -10.61 -15.41 -4.18
C ILE A 131 -10.89 -14.46 -5.35
N VAL A 132 -11.61 -13.36 -5.11
CA VAL A 132 -11.88 -12.34 -6.13
C VAL A 132 -10.56 -11.72 -6.64
N LEU A 133 -9.65 -11.36 -5.73
CA LEU A 133 -8.33 -10.83 -6.08
C LEU A 133 -7.49 -11.83 -6.88
N ILE A 134 -7.52 -13.13 -6.53
CA ILE A 134 -6.84 -14.18 -7.28
C ILE A 134 -7.42 -14.30 -8.69
N LEU A 135 -8.75 -14.30 -8.84
CA LEU A 135 -9.41 -14.36 -10.14
C LEU A 135 -9.08 -13.15 -11.02
N ILE A 136 -9.00 -11.95 -10.43
CA ILE A 136 -8.61 -10.73 -11.15
C ILE A 136 -7.13 -10.82 -11.58
N ASN A 137 -6.25 -11.29 -10.69
CA ASN A 137 -4.82 -11.49 -11.03
C ASN A 137 -4.63 -12.47 -12.20
N LEU A 138 -5.44 -13.54 -12.28
CA LEU A 138 -5.40 -14.51 -13.38
C LEU A 138 -5.88 -13.94 -14.73
N ARG A 139 -6.71 -12.90 -14.74
CA ARG A 139 -7.18 -12.23 -15.97
C ARG A 139 -6.22 -11.17 -16.52
N GLY A 140 -5.08 -10.97 -15.86
CA GLY A 140 -3.99 -10.12 -16.34
C GLY A 140 -3.78 -8.87 -15.51
N VAL A 141 -2.50 -8.51 -15.34
CA VAL A 141 -2.01 -7.39 -14.52
C VAL A 141 -2.57 -6.04 -14.98
N ASP A 142 -2.85 -5.87 -16.28
CA ASP A 142 -3.47 -4.66 -16.85
C ASP A 142 -4.87 -4.37 -16.28
N MET A 143 -5.65 -5.43 -15.99
CA MET A 143 -6.99 -5.27 -15.41
C MET A 143 -6.90 -4.87 -13.93
N PHE A 144 -5.94 -5.45 -13.21
CA PHE A 144 -5.65 -5.09 -11.83
C PHE A 144 -5.22 -3.62 -11.72
N ALA A 145 -4.32 -3.15 -12.59
CA ALA A 145 -3.87 -1.77 -12.58
C ALA A 145 -5.03 -0.77 -12.78
N LYS A 146 -5.96 -1.05 -13.70
CA LYS A 146 -7.15 -0.20 -13.90
C LYS A 146 -8.07 -0.15 -12.69
N ILE A 147 -8.31 -1.29 -12.06
CA ILE A 147 -9.15 -1.38 -10.85
C ILE A 147 -8.45 -0.64 -9.70
N GLN A 148 -7.14 -0.82 -9.56
CA GLN A 148 -6.33 -0.17 -8.55
C GLN A 148 -6.35 1.36 -8.71
N ASP A 149 -6.18 1.88 -9.93
CA ASP A 149 -6.27 3.32 -10.19
C ASP A 149 -7.65 3.87 -9.80
N PHE A 150 -8.74 3.18 -10.17
CA PHE A 150 -10.09 3.58 -9.77
C PHE A 150 -10.28 3.60 -8.26
N VAL A 151 -9.84 2.55 -7.56
CA VAL A 151 -9.93 2.45 -6.09
C VAL A 151 -9.06 3.51 -5.42
N ALA A 152 -7.86 3.78 -5.94
CA ALA A 152 -6.95 4.81 -5.43
C ALA A 152 -7.57 6.21 -5.53
N TYR A 153 -8.18 6.56 -6.67
CA TYR A 153 -8.91 7.82 -6.82
C TYR A 153 -10.08 7.92 -5.85
N GLY A 154 -10.84 6.83 -5.65
CA GLY A 154 -11.91 6.78 -4.66
C GLY A 154 -11.40 7.00 -3.23
N LEU A 155 -10.27 6.39 -2.88
CA LEU A 155 -9.64 6.54 -1.57
C LEU A 155 -9.17 7.97 -1.33
N ILE A 156 -8.48 8.59 -2.30
CA ILE A 156 -8.03 9.99 -2.22
C ILE A 156 -9.24 10.93 -2.06
N ALA A 157 -10.31 10.72 -2.83
CA ALA A 157 -11.53 11.50 -2.71
C ALA A 157 -12.17 11.36 -1.32
N SER A 158 -12.23 10.13 -0.77
CA SER A 158 -12.80 9.88 0.55
C SER A 158 -11.99 10.54 1.68
N LEU A 159 -10.66 10.51 1.59
CA LEU A 159 -9.77 11.18 2.54
C LEU A 159 -9.89 12.70 2.47
N PHE A 160 -10.04 13.24 1.27
CA PHE A 160 -10.26 14.67 1.09
C PHE A 160 -11.58 15.12 1.74
N ILE A 161 -12.66 14.36 1.55
CA ILE A 161 -13.96 14.63 2.18
C ILE A 161 -13.84 14.55 3.71
N MET A 162 -13.20 13.50 4.25
CA MET A 162 -12.98 13.37 5.69
C MET A 162 -12.12 14.52 6.25
N ALA A 163 -11.09 14.96 5.52
CA ALA A 163 -10.25 16.09 5.93
C ALA A 163 -11.06 17.39 6.00
N VAL A 164 -11.89 17.67 4.99
CA VAL A 164 -12.76 18.85 4.97
C VAL A 164 -13.80 18.80 6.10
N LEU A 165 -14.46 17.66 6.31
CA LEU A 165 -15.41 17.48 7.42
C LEU A 165 -14.75 17.63 8.79
N GLY A 166 -13.52 17.11 8.96
CA GLY A 166 -12.72 17.27 10.16
C GLY A 166 -12.34 18.73 10.44
N CYS A 167 -11.99 19.51 9.41
CA CYS A 167 -11.72 20.95 9.55
C CYS A 167 -12.96 21.76 9.95
N ILE A 168 -14.15 21.33 9.53
CA ILE A 168 -15.42 21.98 9.88
C ILE A 168 -15.91 21.54 11.28
N LYS A 169 -15.21 20.62 11.96
CA LYS A 169 -15.55 20.12 13.31
C LYS A 169 -16.95 19.50 13.41
N ILE A 170 -17.52 19.06 12.29
CA ILE A 170 -18.79 18.32 12.28
C ILE A 170 -18.45 16.85 12.55
N GLY A 171 -18.57 16.44 13.82
CA GLY A 171 -18.40 15.05 14.24
C GLY A 171 -17.43 14.86 15.40
N THR A 172 -17.62 15.57 16.51
CA THR A 172 -17.33 14.95 17.83
C THR A 172 -18.38 13.87 18.09
#